data_AF-A0AAN0LZK5-F1
#
_entry.id   AF-A0AAN0LZK5-F1
#
_cell.length_a   1.000
_cell.length_b   1.000
_cell.length_c   1.000
_cell.angle_alpha   90.00
_cell.angle_beta   90.00
_cell.angle_gamma   90.00
#
_symmetry.space_group_name_H-M   'P 1'
#
loop_
_entity.id
_entity.type
_entity.pdbx_description
1 polymer ?
#
loop_
_entity_poly.entity_id
_entity_poly.type
_entity_poly.pdbx_seq_one_letter_code
_entity_poly.pdbx_strand_id
1 'polypeptide(L)'
;MYNQWNGFKGNYWKENIDTRDFIKQNYTEYRGDDEFLEGPTQNTIDLMEQLETMNAYQREHDGVYNMDTKIVSTVTSHGPKLHE
;
A
#
# COMPACT_ATOMS: atom_id res chain seq x y z
N MET A 1 -18.92 13.57 15.13
CA MET A 1 -17.65 13.50 14.38
C MET A 1 -17.21 12.05 14.36
N TYR A 2 -16.80 11.51 13.21
CA TYR A 2 -16.35 10.12 13.11
C TYR A 2 -15.07 9.90 13.94
N ASN A 3 -14.96 8.76 14.62
CA ASN A 3 -13.80 8.45 15.45
C ASN A 3 -12.48 8.47 14.66
N GLN A 4 -12.55 8.08 13.39
CA GLN A 4 -11.44 8.09 12.44
C GLN A 4 -10.90 9.50 12.16
N TRP A 5 -11.65 10.56 12.48
CA TRP A 5 -11.27 11.95 12.21
C TRP A 5 -10.80 12.71 13.45
N ASN A 6 -10.72 12.03 14.60
CA ASN A 6 -10.26 12.65 15.84
C ASN A 6 -8.82 13.16 15.69
N GLY A 7 -8.59 14.41 16.07
CA GLY A 7 -7.28 15.07 15.93
C GLY A 7 -7.03 15.78 14.60
N PHE A 8 -7.81 15.48 13.54
CA PHE A 8 -7.68 16.19 12.27
C PHE A 8 -8.40 17.55 12.27
N LYS A 9 -7.64 18.57 11.84
CA LYS A 9 -8.03 19.97 11.69
C LYS A 9 -8.84 20.19 10.41
N GLY A 10 -9.57 21.31 10.37
CA GLY A 10 -10.41 21.70 9.24
C GLY A 10 -11.82 21.10 9.29
N ASN A 11 -12.76 21.77 8.62
CA ASN A 11 -14.17 21.37 8.52
C ASN A 11 -14.65 21.21 7.07
N TYR A 12 -14.03 21.91 6.11
CA TYR A 12 -14.49 21.90 4.71
C TYR A 12 -14.40 20.51 4.07
N TRP A 13 -13.25 19.84 4.22
CA TRP A 13 -13.06 18.44 3.78
C TRP A 13 -13.95 17.42 4.52
N LYS A 14 -14.50 17.78 5.69
CA LYS A 14 -15.42 16.89 6.43
C LYS A 14 -16.84 16.93 5.85
N GLU A 15 -17.19 18.05 5.22
CA GLU A 15 -18.50 18.31 4.64
C GLU A 15 -18.50 18.11 3.11
N ASN A 16 -17.32 18.11 2.48
CA ASN A 16 -17.14 17.99 1.03
C ASN A 16 -16.05 16.96 0.71
N ILE A 17 -16.15 16.30 -0.45
CA ILE A 17 -15.07 15.43 -0.94
C ILE A 17 -13.91 16.31 -1.44
N ASP A 18 -13.00 16.66 -0.53
CA ASP A 18 -11.81 17.48 -0.83
C ASP A 18 -10.56 16.96 -0.10
N THR A 19 -9.82 16.07 -0.77
CA THR A 19 -8.56 15.54 -0.25
C THR A 19 -7.45 16.60 -0.19
N ARG A 20 -7.54 17.67 -0.98
CA ARG A 20 -6.53 18.74 -1.02
C ARG A 20 -6.61 19.62 0.21
N ASP A 21 -7.81 20.02 0.62
CA ASP A 21 -8.01 20.76 1.87
C ASP A 21 -7.59 19.91 3.07
N PHE A 22 -7.96 18.62 3.11
CA PHE A 22 -7.52 17.70 4.17
C PHE A 22 -6.01 17.69 4.36
N ILE A 23 -5.25 17.47 3.27
CA ILE A 23 -3.79 17.43 3.31
C ILE A 23 -3.25 18.77 3.82
N LYS A 24 -3.66 19.90 3.23
CA LYS A 24 -3.18 21.22 3.61
C LYS A 24 -3.38 21.54 5.09
N GLN A 25 -4.51 21.12 5.67
CA GLN A 25 -4.85 21.39 7.08
C GLN A 25 -4.10 20.48 8.07
N ASN A 26 -3.62 19.31 7.63
CA ASN A 26 -3.18 18.23 8.52
C ASN A 26 -1.75 17.73 8.29
N TYR A 27 -1.09 18.08 7.20
CA TYR A 27 0.32 17.70 6.99
C TYR A 27 1.25 18.52 7.89
N THR A 28 2.33 17.88 8.33
CA THR A 28 3.47 18.56 8.97
C THR A 28 4.60 18.53 7.97
N GLU A 29 5.03 19.70 7.50
CA GLU A 29 6.21 19.78 6.64
C GLU A 29 7.44 19.32 7.43
N TYR A 30 8.18 18.37 6.87
CA TYR A 30 9.45 17.91 7.42
C TYR A 30 10.59 18.36 6.51
N ARG A 31 11.55 19.08 7.09
CA ARG A 31 12.75 19.65 6.41
C ARG A 31 14.07 19.14 7.01
N GLY A 32 14.00 18.11 7.85
CA GLY A 32 15.18 17.45 8.41
C GLY A 32 15.80 16.48 7.40
N ASP A 33 16.65 15.59 7.90
CA ASP A 33 17.39 14.59 7.14
C ASP A 33 16.81 13.17 7.36
N ASP A 34 17.58 12.16 6.99
CA ASP A 34 17.19 10.75 7.04
C ASP A 34 17.59 10.05 8.36
N GLU A 35 18.08 10.78 9.36
CA GLU A 35 18.54 10.18 10.62
C GLU A 35 17.42 9.46 11.41
N PHE A 36 16.15 9.80 11.16
CA PHE A 36 15.00 9.14 11.79
C PHE A 36 14.57 7.84 11.08
N LEU A 37 15.16 7.50 9.94
CA LEU A 37 14.75 6.33 9.17
C LEU A 37 15.09 5.04 9.92
N GLU A 38 14.12 4.14 9.98
CA GLU A 38 14.27 2.81 10.55
C GLU A 38 14.38 1.76 9.45
N GLY A 39 15.15 0.71 9.71
CA GLY A 39 15.32 -0.42 8.79
C GLY A 39 14.04 -1.27 8.65
N PRO A 40 14.00 -2.19 7.66
CA PRO A 40 12.88 -3.10 7.50
C PRO A 40 12.74 -4.05 8.69
N THR A 41 11.51 -4.46 8.98
CA THR A 41 11.25 -5.51 9.97
C THR A 41 11.57 -6.90 9.41
N GLN A 42 11.75 -7.91 10.26
CA GLN A 42 11.95 -9.29 9.81
C GLN A 42 10.81 -9.77 8.89
N ASN A 43 9.55 -9.45 9.23
CA ASN A 43 8.40 -9.78 8.37
C ASN A 43 8.51 -9.17 6.96
N THR A 44 9.08 -7.96 6.87
CA THR A 44 9.33 -7.31 5.57
C THR A 44 10.45 -8.02 4.82
N ILE A 45 11.52 -8.42 5.50
CA ILE A 45 12.64 -9.15 4.91
C ILE A 45 12.16 -10.50 4.36
N ASP A 46 11.44 -11.28 5.18
CA ASP A 46 10.95 -12.61 4.81
C ASP A 46 10.01 -12.55 3.60
N LEU A 47 9.07 -11.60 3.59
CA LEU A 47 8.15 -11.41 2.46
C LEU A 47 8.90 -11.00 1.18
N MET A 48 9.93 -10.16 1.31
CA MET A 48 10.74 -9.74 0.16
C MET A 48 11.59 -10.90 -0.38
N GLU A 49 12.15 -11.77 0.47
CA GLU A 49 12.90 -12.96 0.04
C GLU A 49 12.04 -13.93 -0.77
N GLN A 50 10.79 -14.16 -0.34
CA GLN A 50 9.81 -14.95 -1.11
C GLN A 50 9.54 -14.32 -2.48
N LEU A 51 9.30 -13.01 -2.51
CA LEU A 51 9.04 -12.28 -3.75
C LEU A 51 10.25 -12.32 -4.71
N GLU A 52 11.46 -12.16 -4.18
CA GLU A 52 12.70 -12.22 -4.97
C GLU A 52 12.91 -13.60 -5.59
N THR A 53 12.62 -14.67 -4.85
CA THR A 53 12.65 -16.05 -5.34
C THR A 53 11.66 -16.24 -6.50
N MET A 54 10.41 -15.79 -6.34
CA MET A 54 9.39 -15.89 -7.40
C MET A 54 9.75 -15.04 -8.63
N ASN A 55 10.37 -13.88 -8.43
CA ASN A 55 10.84 -13.03 -9.53
C ASN A 55 12.02 -13.66 -10.28
N ALA A 56 12.92 -14.36 -9.58
CA ALA A 56 13.99 -15.12 -10.22
C ALA A 56 13.41 -16.23 -11.11
N TYR A 57 12.47 -17.02 -10.59
CA TYR A 57 11.75 -18.04 -11.36
C TYR A 57 11.09 -17.44 -12.61
N GLN A 58 10.36 -16.33 -12.47
CA GLN A 58 9.72 -15.67 -13.60
C GLN A 58 10.71 -15.28 -14.70
N ARG A 59 11.87 -14.72 -14.34
CA ARG A 59 12.89 -14.34 -15.32
C ARG A 59 13.43 -15.53 -16.11
N GLU A 60 13.48 -16.72 -15.50
CA GLU A 60 13.89 -17.96 -16.16
C GLU A 60 12.77 -18.59 -17.02
N HIS A 61 11.51 -18.21 -16.75
CA HIS A 61 10.31 -18.79 -17.36
C HIS A 61 9.49 -17.75 -18.16
N ASP A 62 10.16 -16.97 -19.02
CA ASP A 62 9.55 -16.02 -19.96
C ASP A 62 8.67 -14.93 -19.30
N GLY A 63 8.89 -14.66 -18.02
CA GLY A 63 8.30 -13.54 -17.29
C GLY A 63 6.95 -13.81 -16.63
N VAL A 64 6.43 -15.04 -16.63
CA VAL A 64 5.12 -15.36 -16.03
C VAL A 64 5.24 -16.49 -15.01
N TYR A 65 4.85 -16.23 -13.76
CA TYR A 65 4.83 -17.25 -12.71
C TYR A 65 3.58 -18.12 -12.82
N ASN A 66 2.41 -17.48 -12.93
CA ASN A 66 1.11 -18.11 -13.05
C ASN A 66 0.11 -17.09 -13.63
N MET A 67 -0.87 -17.56 -14.40
CA MET A 67 -1.93 -16.74 -14.99
C MET A 67 -3.25 -17.49 -14.97
N ASP A 68 -4.33 -16.82 -14.56
CA ASP A 68 -5.69 -17.36 -14.68
C ASP A 68 -6.11 -17.36 -16.16
N THR A 69 -6.60 -18.51 -16.63
CA THR A 69 -7.06 -18.71 -18.02
C THR A 69 -8.57 -18.89 -18.14
N LYS A 70 -9.30 -18.79 -17.03
CA LYS A 70 -10.71 -19.16 -16.90
C LYS A 70 -11.59 -18.01 -16.41
N ILE A 71 -11.07 -17.13 -15.57
CA ILE A 71 -11.84 -16.04 -14.96
C ILE A 71 -11.56 -14.71 -15.68
N VAL A 72 -12.61 -14.07 -16.19
CA VAL A 72 -12.50 -12.69 -16.71
C VAL A 72 -12.39 -11.72 -15.53
N SER A 73 -11.31 -10.94 -15.51
CA SER A 73 -11.01 -10.04 -14.39
C SER A 73 -12.01 -8.88 -14.26
N THR A 74 -12.62 -8.76 -13.08
CA THR A 74 -13.47 -7.66 -12.62
C THR A 74 -13.23 -7.41 -11.12
N VAL A 75 -13.78 -6.31 -10.56
CA VAL A 75 -13.57 -5.89 -9.15
C VAL A 75 -13.85 -7.01 -8.14
N THR A 76 -14.80 -7.90 -8.41
CA THR A 76 -15.21 -8.97 -7.47
C THR A 76 -14.98 -10.38 -8.02
N SER A 77 -14.20 -10.51 -9.10
CA SER A 77 -13.98 -11.79 -9.79
C SER A 77 -13.12 -12.79 -9.02
N HIS A 78 -12.19 -12.29 -8.19
CA HIS A 78 -11.24 -13.10 -7.42
C HIS A 78 -11.48 -12.92 -5.92
N GLY A 79 -11.41 -14.02 -5.15
CA GLY A 79 -11.50 -13.97 -3.69
C GLY A 79 -10.27 -13.37 -3.02
N PRO A 80 -10.33 -13.06 -1.71
CA PRO A 80 -9.17 -12.60 -0.95
C PRO A 80 -8.10 -13.70 -0.90
N LYS A 81 -6.84 -13.31 -1.00
CA LYS A 81 -5.67 -14.19 -0.79
C LYS A 81 -4.74 -13.58 0.24
N LEU A 82 -4.22 -14.42 1.13
CA LEU A 82 -3.10 -14.10 2.02
C LEU A 82 -1.82 -14.68 1.42
N HIS A 83 -0.69 -14.02 1.67
CA HIS A 83 0.63 -14.61 1.47
C HIS A 83 0.90 -15.53 2.67
N GLU A 84 1.11 -16.84 2.44
CA GLU A 84 1.61 -17.80 3.44
C GLU A 84 3.11 -17.98 3.27
#